data_AF-A0A485DCG9-F1
#
_entry.id   AF-A0A485DCG9-F1
#
_cell.length_a   1.000
_cell.length_b   1.000
_cell.length_c   1.000
_cell.angle_alpha   90.00
_cell.angle_beta   90.00
_cell.angle_gamma   90.00
#
_symmetry.space_group_name_H-M   'P 1'
#
loop_
_entity.id
_entity.type
_entity.pdbx_description
1 polymer ?
#
loop_
_entity_poly.entity_id
_entity_poly.type
_entity_poly.pdbx_seq_one_letter_code
_entity_poly.pdbx_strand_id
1 'polypeptide(L)'
;MERIRPLIGSVDAPDHRQPWRTGGLWRRTINLYVEGGALLTLHHRGQGVSPGGWVVRHRDFIRLHTALRTGASPIARDDGIQVGDFLLLPPRRRCSLRLRCQSAGAYLPAALMSRPEETGLFGPLSQAIDPPQHPELRQLRHCFASALAGNAVDWRLWLGKGPGLTPSLDDMLIGMMLAAWRSGRMSPCGGRAFFRASGDLHTATTQVSVNYLRYASEGRFASPLMHFAYALQRGRRLEPAVEALLAMGHTSGADTLLGFWLAQHLI
;
A
#
# COMPACT_ATOMS: atom_id res chain seq x y z
N MET A 1 -9.23 4.38 32.67
CA MET A 1 -8.98 4.14 31.23
C MET A 1 -7.73 3.30 31.07
N GLU A 2 -7.83 2.16 30.40
CA GLU A 2 -6.69 1.26 30.19
C GLU A 2 -5.83 1.72 29.02
N ARG A 3 -4.51 1.68 29.18
CA ARG A 3 -3.56 2.23 28.20
C ARG A 3 -3.07 1.16 27.24
N ILE A 4 -3.33 1.35 25.96
CA ILE A 4 -2.80 0.52 24.87
C ILE A 4 -1.61 1.23 24.24
N ARG A 5 -0.48 0.51 24.10
CA ARG A 5 0.74 1.02 23.49
C ARG A 5 1.06 0.27 22.20
N PRO A 6 1.02 0.93 21.04
CA PRO A 6 1.50 0.35 19.79
C PRO A 6 2.98 -0.06 19.91
N LEU A 7 3.34 -1.13 19.21
CA LEU A 7 4.72 -1.64 19.13
C LEU A 7 5.63 -0.69 18.37
N ILE A 8 5.13 -0.17 17.24
CA ILE A 8 5.83 0.74 16.33
C ILE A 8 4.79 1.51 15.52
N GLY A 9 5.15 2.68 15.02
CA GLY A 9 4.39 3.36 13.96
C GLY A 9 5.29 3.91 12.87
N SER A 10 4.70 4.26 11.74
CA SER A 10 5.41 4.99 10.72
C SER A 10 5.71 6.43 11.16
N VAL A 11 6.81 7.00 10.69
CA VAL A 11 7.09 8.44 10.82
C VAL A 11 6.11 9.29 10.02
N ASP A 12 5.54 8.73 8.95
CA ASP A 12 4.55 9.39 8.09
C ASP A 12 3.11 9.15 8.55
N ALA A 13 2.91 8.44 9.67
CA ALA A 13 1.57 8.24 10.22
C ALA A 13 0.95 9.59 10.63
N PRO A 14 -0.33 9.81 10.31
CA PRO A 14 -0.99 11.10 10.56
C PRO A 14 -1.05 11.43 12.05
N ASP A 15 -1.19 12.72 12.35
CA ASP A 15 -1.33 13.22 13.72
C ASP A 15 -2.56 12.60 14.39
N HIS A 16 -2.37 11.99 15.56
CA HIS A 16 -3.42 11.28 16.31
C HIS A 16 -4.48 12.21 16.90
N ARG A 17 -4.22 13.52 16.95
CA ARG A 17 -5.14 14.53 17.51
C ARG A 17 -6.27 14.93 16.55
N GLN A 18 -6.39 14.26 15.42
CA GLN A 18 -7.39 14.55 14.41
C GLN A 18 -8.77 13.96 14.75
N PRO A 19 -9.88 14.53 14.23
CA PRO A 19 -11.23 14.05 14.49
C PRO A 19 -11.50 12.75 13.74
N TRP A 20 -11.10 11.63 14.34
CA TRP A 20 -11.16 10.31 13.73
C TRP A 20 -12.58 9.80 13.58
N ARG A 21 -12.83 9.14 12.45
CA ARG A 21 -13.96 8.25 12.20
C ARG A 21 -13.48 6.86 11.88
N THR A 22 -14.16 5.87 12.42
CA THR A 22 -13.87 4.46 12.16
C THR A 22 -14.42 4.10 10.79
N GLY A 23 -13.54 3.80 9.84
CA GLY A 23 -13.95 3.44 8.49
C GLY A 23 -14.19 1.96 8.31
N GLY A 24 -13.16 1.15 8.49
CA GLY A 24 -13.24 -0.29 8.26
C GLY A 24 -12.62 -1.07 9.41
N LEU A 25 -13.35 -2.08 9.87
CA LEU A 25 -12.88 -3.06 10.85
C LEU A 25 -12.66 -4.38 10.12
N TRP A 26 -11.41 -4.68 9.82
CA TRP A 26 -11.01 -5.88 9.10
C TRP A 26 -10.29 -6.83 10.04
N ARG A 27 -10.27 -8.11 9.65
CA ARG A 27 -9.64 -9.19 10.43
C ARG A 27 -8.19 -8.87 10.88
N ARG A 28 -7.47 -8.08 10.09
CA ARG A 28 -6.04 -7.78 10.28
C ARG A 28 -5.72 -6.30 10.43
N THR A 29 -6.68 -5.41 10.15
CA THR A 29 -6.47 -3.96 10.16
C THR A 29 -7.70 -3.22 10.65
N ILE A 30 -7.49 -2.09 11.31
CA ILE A 30 -8.54 -1.12 11.66
C ILE A 30 -8.17 0.20 11.00
N ASN A 31 -9.08 0.76 10.20
CA ASN A 31 -8.87 2.02 9.51
C ASN A 31 -9.63 3.13 10.21
N LEU A 32 -8.91 4.16 10.66
CA LEU A 32 -9.47 5.42 11.11
C LEU A 32 -9.17 6.48 10.05
N TYR A 33 -10.17 7.25 9.62
CA TYR A 33 -9.98 8.33 8.67
C TYR A 33 -10.52 9.65 9.23
N VAL A 34 -10.10 10.75 8.62
CA VAL A 34 -10.68 12.07 8.84
C VAL A 34 -11.29 12.57 7.55
N GLU A 35 -12.23 13.51 7.64
CA GLU A 35 -12.90 14.09 6.48
C GLU A 35 -11.93 14.77 5.49
N GLY A 36 -10.77 15.26 5.98
CA GLY A 36 -9.67 15.77 5.16
C GLY A 36 -8.82 14.71 4.43
N GLY A 37 -9.19 13.44 4.49
CA GLY A 37 -8.59 12.35 3.72
C GLY A 37 -7.39 11.63 4.35
N ALA A 38 -6.91 12.06 5.53
CA ALA A 38 -5.84 11.34 6.21
C ALA A 38 -6.36 9.99 6.76
N LEU A 39 -5.53 8.95 6.61
CA LEU A 39 -5.84 7.59 7.04
C LEU A 39 -4.80 7.08 8.04
N LEU A 40 -5.26 6.70 9.23
CA LEU A 40 -4.50 5.94 10.21
C LEU A 40 -4.93 4.47 10.16
N THR A 41 -4.02 3.57 9.83
CA THR A 41 -4.27 2.13 9.88
C THR A 41 -3.62 1.50 11.10
N LEU A 42 -4.41 0.88 11.97
CA LEU A 42 -3.89 0.03 13.03
C LEU A 42 -3.73 -1.38 12.45
N HIS A 43 -2.49 -1.87 12.41
CA HIS A 43 -2.12 -3.18 11.90
C HIS A 43 -2.02 -4.18 13.05
N HIS A 44 -2.60 -5.34 12.86
CA HIS A 44 -2.35 -6.49 13.72
C HIS A 44 -0.89 -6.94 13.60
N ARG A 45 -0.25 -7.29 14.72
CA ARG A 45 1.15 -7.72 14.74
C ARG A 45 1.39 -8.87 13.74
N GLY A 46 2.41 -8.71 12.89
CA GLY A 46 2.84 -9.72 11.91
C GLY A 46 2.41 -9.42 10.48
N GLN A 47 1.55 -8.42 10.27
CA GLN A 47 1.06 -8.03 8.94
C GLN A 47 1.93 -6.98 8.23
N GLY A 48 3.00 -6.54 8.88
CA GLY A 48 3.76 -5.36 8.45
C GLY A 48 3.12 -4.05 8.92
N VAL A 49 3.57 -2.95 8.33
CA VAL A 49 3.11 -1.59 8.64
C VAL A 49 3.04 -0.77 7.36
N SER A 50 1.97 0.01 7.20
CA SER A 50 1.80 0.98 6.11
C SER A 50 2.39 2.35 6.48
N PRO A 51 2.66 3.24 5.49
CA PRO A 51 3.14 4.60 5.77
C PRO A 51 2.21 5.42 6.67
N GLY A 52 0.90 5.21 6.57
CA GLY A 52 -0.09 5.78 7.50
C GLY A 52 -0.38 4.91 8.73
N GLY A 53 0.52 4.02 9.15
CA GLY A 53 0.15 2.89 10.01
C GLY A 53 0.85 2.81 11.37
N TRP A 54 0.14 2.25 12.36
CA TRP A 54 0.66 1.81 13.67
C TRP A 54 0.48 0.30 13.84
N VAL A 55 1.40 -0.39 14.50
CA VAL A 55 1.30 -1.83 14.76
C VAL A 55 0.87 -2.07 16.21
N VAL A 56 -0.19 -2.83 16.41
CA VAL A 56 -0.77 -3.14 17.71
C VAL A 56 -0.55 -4.61 18.05
N ARG A 57 -0.33 -4.91 19.34
CA ARG A 57 -0.16 -6.28 19.84
C ARG A 57 -1.43 -7.09 19.63
N HIS A 58 -1.30 -8.41 19.49
CA HIS A 58 -2.43 -9.32 19.23
C HIS A 58 -3.61 -9.12 20.21
N ARG A 59 -3.35 -9.17 21.53
CA ARG A 59 -4.38 -8.98 22.57
C ARG A 59 -5.04 -7.61 22.47
N ASP A 60 -4.26 -6.55 22.29
CA ASP A 60 -4.76 -5.18 22.27
C ASP A 60 -5.56 -4.88 20.99
N PHE A 61 -5.14 -5.45 19.86
CA PHE A 61 -5.85 -5.30 18.60
C PHE A 61 -7.25 -5.91 18.67
N ILE A 62 -7.38 -7.13 19.22
CA ILE A 62 -8.69 -7.79 19.40
C ILE A 62 -9.61 -6.90 20.24
N ARG A 63 -9.09 -6.33 21.33
CA ARG A 63 -9.87 -5.47 22.24
C ARG A 63 -10.33 -4.18 21.58
N LEU A 64 -9.45 -3.51 20.83
CA LEU A 64 -9.82 -2.34 20.04
C LEU A 64 -10.86 -2.70 18.98
N HIS A 65 -10.69 -3.83 18.30
CA HIS A 65 -11.63 -4.30 17.28
C HIS A 65 -13.01 -4.59 17.88
N THR A 66 -13.08 -5.15 19.09
CA THR A 66 -14.36 -5.39 19.79
C THR A 66 -15.01 -4.10 20.30
N ALA A 67 -14.19 -3.12 20.72
CA ALA A 67 -14.69 -1.85 21.26
C ALA A 67 -15.17 -0.87 20.18
N LEU A 68 -14.67 -1.01 18.95
CA LEU A 68 -15.05 -0.15 17.82
C LEU A 68 -16.22 -0.72 17.04
N ARG A 69 -16.94 0.19 16.36
CA ARG A 69 -17.93 -0.12 15.34
C ARG A 69 -17.68 0.76 14.14
N THR A 70 -18.02 0.28 12.93
CA THR A 70 -17.96 1.12 11.72
C THR A 70 -18.79 2.38 11.91
N GLY A 71 -18.24 3.54 11.53
CA GLY A 71 -18.85 4.85 11.72
C GLY A 71 -18.69 5.45 13.12
N ALA A 72 -18.16 4.71 14.10
CA ALA A 72 -17.87 5.27 15.42
C ALA A 72 -16.82 6.39 15.32
N SER A 73 -16.88 7.37 16.23
CA SER A 73 -15.95 8.50 16.28
C SER A 73 -15.08 8.42 17.54
N PRO A 74 -13.90 7.76 17.49
CA PRO A 74 -12.94 7.79 18.59
C PRO A 74 -12.59 9.22 18.98
N ILE A 75 -12.42 9.46 20.28
CA ILE A 75 -12.16 10.80 20.79
C ILE A 75 -10.66 11.09 20.68
N ALA A 76 -10.28 12.08 19.87
CA ALA A 76 -8.92 12.59 19.86
C ALA A 76 -8.61 13.33 21.17
N ARG A 77 -7.47 13.00 21.77
CA ARG A 77 -6.92 13.63 22.96
C ARG A 77 -5.48 14.02 22.70
N ASP A 78 -4.96 14.95 23.50
CA ASP A 78 -3.55 15.34 23.43
C ASP A 78 -2.61 14.14 23.65
N ASP A 79 -3.00 13.22 24.55
CA ASP A 79 -2.21 12.08 24.96
C ASP A 79 -2.49 10.78 24.16
N GLY A 80 -3.46 10.77 23.25
CA GLY A 80 -3.77 9.61 22.41
C GLY A 80 -5.17 9.62 21.79
N ILE A 81 -5.62 8.45 21.34
CA ILE A 81 -6.96 8.25 20.78
C ILE A 81 -7.77 7.42 21.77
N GLN A 82 -8.87 7.95 22.28
CA GLN A 82 -9.76 7.26 23.19
C GLN A 82 -10.81 6.45 22.43
N VAL A 83 -10.93 5.17 22.81
CA VAL A 83 -11.84 4.18 22.23
C VAL A 83 -12.54 3.46 23.38
N GLY A 84 -13.76 3.88 23.72
CA GLY A 84 -14.45 3.40 24.92
C GLY A 84 -13.59 3.62 26.18
N ASP A 85 -13.30 2.53 26.89
CA ASP A 85 -12.46 2.52 28.10
C ASP A 85 -10.94 2.41 27.82
N PHE A 86 -10.54 2.44 26.54
CA PHE A 86 -9.15 2.35 26.12
C PHE A 86 -8.58 3.70 25.70
N LEU A 87 -7.32 3.93 26.07
CA LEU A 87 -6.50 5.01 25.53
C LEU A 87 -5.41 4.41 24.64
N LEU A 88 -5.53 4.60 23.34
CA LEU A 88 -4.48 4.25 22.38
C LEU A 88 -3.44 5.36 22.36
N LEU A 89 -2.31 5.12 23.03
CA LEU A 89 -1.21 6.07 23.11
C LEU A 89 -0.42 6.12 21.79
N PRO A 90 0.20 7.25 21.43
CA PRO A 90 1.07 7.31 20.26
C PRO A 90 2.28 6.37 20.39
N PRO A 91 2.77 5.80 19.28
CA PRO A 91 3.91 4.89 19.28
C PRO A 91 5.19 5.60 19.73
N ARG A 92 5.94 4.98 20.64
CA ARG A 92 7.27 5.46 21.08
C ARG A 92 8.37 5.16 20.05
N ARG A 93 8.26 4.03 19.36
CA ARG A 93 9.20 3.63 18.30
C ARG A 93 8.59 3.99 16.96
N ARG A 94 9.39 4.60 16.08
CA ARG A 94 8.97 4.92 14.72
C ARG A 94 9.93 4.37 13.68
N CYS A 95 9.41 3.97 12.53
CA CYS A 95 10.19 3.56 11.36
C CYS A 95 9.90 4.46 10.16
N SER A 96 10.92 4.68 9.33
CA SER A 96 10.75 5.29 8.02
C SER A 96 10.45 4.19 7.00
N LEU A 97 9.40 4.41 6.20
CA LEU A 97 9.00 3.52 5.11
C LEU A 97 9.29 4.11 3.73
N ARG A 98 10.24 5.05 3.67
CA ARG A 98 10.76 5.58 2.40
C ARG A 98 11.77 4.61 1.80
N LEU A 99 11.58 4.27 0.53
CA LEU A 99 12.54 3.45 -0.23
C LEU A 99 13.88 4.18 -0.29
N ARG A 100 14.95 3.52 0.20
CA ARG A 100 16.33 3.99 0.08
C ARG A 100 17.17 3.16 -0.89
N CYS A 101 16.64 2.01 -1.32
CA CYS A 101 17.29 1.15 -2.27
C CYS A 101 17.10 1.71 -3.69
N GLN A 102 18.22 1.95 -4.37
CA GLN A 102 18.26 2.09 -5.82
C GLN A 102 19.24 1.06 -6.37
N SER A 103 18.77 0.21 -7.28
CA SER A 103 19.61 -0.78 -7.97
C SER A 103 19.01 -1.05 -9.34
N ALA A 104 19.75 -0.65 -10.38
CA ALA A 104 19.33 -0.79 -11.77
C ALA A 104 19.46 -2.23 -12.31
N GLY A 105 20.15 -3.14 -11.60
CA GLY A 105 20.55 -4.44 -12.17
C GLY A 105 19.78 -5.67 -11.70
N ALA A 106 18.97 -5.57 -10.63
CA ALA A 106 18.32 -6.75 -10.06
C ALA A 106 16.84 -6.83 -10.46
N TYR A 107 16.54 -7.76 -11.35
CA TYR A 107 15.23 -8.09 -11.90
C TYR A 107 14.57 -9.23 -11.13
N LEU A 108 13.25 -9.15 -10.98
CA LEU A 108 12.44 -10.26 -10.47
C LEU A 108 12.50 -11.40 -11.50
N PRO A 109 12.93 -12.62 -11.13
CA PRO A 109 12.92 -13.77 -12.02
C PRO A 109 11.51 -14.24 -12.42
N ALA A 110 11.34 -14.66 -13.68
CA ALA A 110 10.05 -15.17 -14.20
C ALA A 110 9.51 -16.37 -13.39
N ALA A 111 10.39 -17.23 -12.90
CA ALA A 111 10.02 -18.39 -12.09
C ALA A 111 9.21 -18.02 -10.83
N LEU A 112 9.41 -16.81 -10.29
CA LEU A 112 8.66 -16.33 -9.13
C LEU A 112 7.27 -15.79 -9.46
N MET A 113 6.97 -15.60 -10.74
CA MET A 113 5.64 -15.23 -11.22
C MET A 113 4.78 -16.46 -11.56
N SER A 114 5.38 -17.64 -11.70
CA SER A 114 4.67 -18.91 -11.95
C SER A 114 3.95 -19.40 -10.68
N ARG A 115 2.93 -18.65 -10.28
CA ARG A 115 2.23 -18.73 -9.00
C ARG A 115 0.72 -18.90 -9.22
N PRO A 116 0.05 -19.81 -8.48
CA PRO A 116 -1.39 -20.04 -8.64
C PRO A 116 -2.28 -18.95 -8.02
N GLU A 117 -1.71 -18.01 -7.26
CA GLU A 117 -2.46 -16.94 -6.60
C GLU A 117 -3.20 -16.06 -7.61
N GLU A 118 -4.48 -15.83 -7.33
CA GLU A 118 -5.38 -15.04 -8.17
C GLU A 118 -5.11 -13.54 -8.07
N THR A 119 -5.06 -12.89 -9.23
CA THR A 119 -5.19 -11.43 -9.37
C THR A 119 -6.67 -11.06 -9.36
N GLY A 120 -7.02 -9.83 -8.97
CA GLY A 120 -8.44 -9.49 -8.85
C GLY A 120 -9.17 -9.31 -10.19
N LEU A 121 -8.45 -9.18 -11.31
CA LEU A 121 -9.02 -8.96 -12.66
C LEU A 121 -8.49 -9.88 -13.76
N PHE A 122 -7.31 -10.47 -13.61
CA PHE A 122 -6.59 -11.13 -14.72
C PHE A 122 -6.31 -12.61 -14.46
N GLY A 123 -7.07 -13.25 -13.56
CA GLY A 123 -6.91 -14.64 -13.19
C GLY A 123 -5.60 -14.93 -12.44
N PRO A 124 -5.10 -16.17 -12.46
CA PRO A 124 -3.86 -16.54 -11.80
C PRO A 124 -2.66 -15.72 -12.28
N LEU A 125 -1.77 -15.36 -11.36
CA LEU A 125 -0.51 -14.65 -11.63
C LEU A 125 0.30 -15.27 -12.76
N SER A 126 0.40 -16.61 -12.79
CA SER A 126 1.10 -17.35 -13.83
C SER A 126 0.53 -17.08 -15.22
N GLN A 127 -0.79 -17.00 -15.36
CA GLN A 127 -1.46 -16.77 -16.63
C GLN A 127 -1.42 -15.30 -17.05
N ALA A 128 -1.49 -14.39 -16.09
CA ALA A 128 -1.52 -12.94 -16.36
C ALA A 128 -0.20 -12.41 -16.99
N ILE A 129 0.91 -13.15 -16.85
CA ILE A 129 2.19 -12.82 -17.47
C ILE A 129 2.41 -13.49 -18.83
N ASP A 130 1.60 -14.49 -19.18
CA ASP A 130 1.76 -15.27 -20.41
C ASP A 130 1.31 -14.47 -21.65
N PRO A 131 1.99 -14.65 -22.80
CA PRO A 131 1.59 -14.03 -24.05
C PRO A 131 0.41 -14.78 -24.72
N PRO A 132 -0.52 -14.07 -25.39
CA PRO A 132 -0.58 -12.61 -25.52
C PRO A 132 -1.12 -11.93 -24.26
N GLN A 133 -0.45 -10.86 -23.81
CA GLN A 133 -0.89 -10.07 -22.65
C GLN A 133 -2.26 -9.43 -22.88
N HIS A 134 -3.08 -9.42 -21.83
CA HIS A 134 -4.39 -8.78 -21.84
C HIS A 134 -4.30 -7.30 -22.32
N PRO A 135 -5.19 -6.83 -23.22
CA PRO A 135 -5.12 -5.48 -23.78
C PRO A 135 -5.05 -4.35 -22.74
N GLU A 136 -5.79 -4.48 -21.63
CA GLU A 136 -5.80 -3.49 -20.55
C GLU A 136 -4.43 -3.38 -19.86
N LEU A 137 -3.70 -4.49 -19.68
CA LEU A 137 -2.34 -4.49 -19.12
C LEU A 137 -1.35 -3.79 -20.07
N ARG A 138 -1.49 -4.01 -21.38
CA ARG A 138 -0.65 -3.33 -22.39
C ARG A 138 -0.88 -1.82 -22.38
N GLN A 139 -2.14 -1.40 -22.29
CA GLN A 139 -2.48 0.02 -22.24
C GLN A 139 -2.05 0.66 -20.92
N LEU A 140 -2.21 -0.02 -19.78
CA LEU A 140 -1.71 0.44 -18.48
C LEU A 140 -0.19 0.66 -18.53
N ARG A 141 0.57 -0.28 -19.11
CA ARG A 141 2.01 -0.15 -19.33
C ARG A 141 2.37 1.06 -20.19
N HIS A 142 1.62 1.29 -21.26
CA HIS A 142 1.83 2.45 -22.13
C HIS A 142 1.59 3.78 -21.39
N CYS A 143 0.48 3.89 -20.65
CA CYS A 143 0.18 5.04 -19.81
C CYS A 143 1.27 5.28 -18.76
N PHE A 144 1.73 4.23 -18.08
CA PHE A 144 2.80 4.35 -17.09
C PHE A 144 4.13 4.81 -17.69
N ALA A 145 4.53 4.26 -18.84
CA ALA A 145 5.73 4.71 -19.55
C ALA A 145 5.62 6.19 -19.98
N SER A 146 4.45 6.61 -20.46
CA SER A 146 4.18 8.00 -20.80
C SER A 146 4.30 8.94 -19.59
N ALA A 147 3.76 8.53 -18.44
CA ALA A 147 3.88 9.29 -17.19
C ALA A 147 5.34 9.37 -16.69
N LEU A 148 6.13 8.29 -16.83
CA LEU A 148 7.57 8.33 -16.51
C LEU A 148 8.36 9.26 -17.44
N ALA A 149 7.93 9.41 -18.69
CA ALA A 149 8.48 10.39 -19.63
C ALA A 149 8.05 11.85 -19.34
N GLY A 150 7.20 12.07 -18.33
CA GLY A 150 6.74 13.40 -17.92
C GLY A 150 5.47 13.88 -18.62
N ASN A 151 4.82 13.03 -19.43
CA ASN A 151 3.56 13.39 -20.06
C ASN A 151 2.41 13.36 -19.06
N ALA A 152 1.41 14.22 -19.28
CA ALA A 152 0.19 14.22 -18.49
C ALA A 152 -0.63 12.95 -18.76
N VAL A 153 -0.95 12.21 -17.70
CA VAL A 153 -1.83 11.03 -17.75
C VAL A 153 -2.93 11.22 -16.73
N ASP A 154 -4.19 11.12 -17.18
CA ASP A 154 -5.33 11.05 -16.27
C ASP A 154 -5.53 9.61 -15.80
N TRP A 155 -5.22 9.36 -14.52
CA TRP A 155 -5.31 8.04 -13.92
C TRP A 155 -6.73 7.67 -13.51
N ARG A 156 -7.70 8.59 -13.50
CA ARG A 156 -9.07 8.30 -13.00
C ARG A 156 -9.77 7.18 -13.75
N LEU A 157 -9.45 6.97 -15.04
CA LEU A 157 -9.99 5.86 -15.84
C LEU A 157 -9.37 4.49 -15.49
N TRP A 158 -8.22 4.49 -14.81
CA TRP A 158 -7.48 3.29 -14.41
C TRP A 158 -7.73 2.92 -12.95
N LEU A 159 -7.97 3.92 -12.10
CA LEU A 159 -8.21 3.70 -10.68
C LEU A 159 -9.61 3.14 -10.42
N GLY A 160 -9.77 2.39 -9.33
CA GLY A 160 -11.07 1.86 -8.90
C GLY A 160 -11.46 0.53 -9.55
N LYS A 161 -10.63 -0.01 -10.45
CA LYS A 161 -10.92 -1.23 -11.20
C LYS A 161 -10.45 -2.47 -10.44
N GLY A 162 -11.42 -3.32 -10.08
CA GLY A 162 -11.21 -4.56 -9.32
C GLY A 162 -11.90 -4.55 -7.96
N PRO A 163 -11.96 -5.69 -7.27
CA PRO A 163 -12.67 -5.81 -6.00
C PRO A 163 -11.89 -5.21 -4.82
N GLY A 164 -12.61 -4.91 -3.74
CA GLY A 164 -12.01 -4.59 -2.43
C GLY A 164 -11.66 -3.12 -2.22
N LEU A 165 -10.97 -2.85 -1.10
CA LEU A 165 -10.58 -1.49 -0.71
C LEU A 165 -9.36 -0.96 -1.45
N THR A 166 -8.53 -1.85 -1.97
CA THR A 166 -7.40 -1.53 -2.83
C THR A 166 -7.67 -2.29 -4.13
N PRO A 167 -8.35 -1.64 -5.09
CA PRO A 167 -8.70 -2.28 -6.36
C PRO A 167 -7.45 -2.74 -7.12
N SER A 168 -7.60 -3.77 -7.95
CA SER A 168 -6.49 -4.45 -8.62
C SER A 168 -5.58 -3.52 -9.42
N LEU A 169 -6.13 -2.60 -10.22
CA LEU A 169 -5.28 -1.69 -11.00
C LEU A 169 -4.55 -0.65 -10.14
N ASP A 170 -5.09 -0.33 -8.97
CA ASP A 170 -4.45 0.56 -8.01
C ASP A 170 -3.25 -0.14 -7.35
N ASP A 171 -3.44 -1.40 -6.93
CA ASP A 171 -2.37 -2.25 -6.39
C ASP A 171 -1.26 -2.48 -7.42
N MET A 172 -1.63 -2.74 -8.68
CA MET A 172 -0.68 -2.78 -9.79
C MET A 172 0.11 -1.49 -9.92
N LEU A 173 -0.57 -0.33 -9.91
CA LEU A 173 0.10 0.96 -10.06
C LEU A 173 1.07 1.23 -8.90
N ILE A 174 0.75 0.78 -7.67
CA ILE A 174 1.68 0.80 -6.53
C ILE A 174 2.91 -0.06 -6.80
N GLY A 175 2.73 -1.28 -7.33
CA GLY A 175 3.83 -2.16 -7.74
C GLY A 175 4.71 -1.56 -8.84
N MET A 176 4.09 -0.91 -9.84
CA MET A 176 4.78 -0.22 -10.92
C MET A 176 5.61 0.95 -10.40
N MET A 177 5.05 1.76 -9.49
CA MET A 177 5.79 2.85 -8.83
C MET A 177 6.96 2.33 -7.99
N LEU A 178 6.81 1.19 -7.29
CA LEU A 178 7.91 0.57 -6.56
C LEU A 178 9.08 0.21 -7.49
N ALA A 179 8.80 -0.39 -8.65
CA ALA A 179 9.81 -0.71 -9.65
C ALA A 179 10.48 0.56 -10.21
N ALA A 180 9.71 1.61 -10.50
CA ALA A 180 10.23 2.87 -11.00
C ALA A 180 11.10 3.63 -10.00
N TRP A 181 10.72 3.64 -8.72
CA TRP A 181 11.54 4.24 -7.65
C TRP A 181 12.84 3.47 -7.42
N ARG A 182 12.78 2.13 -7.44
CA ARG A 182 13.95 1.26 -7.24
C ARG A 182 14.97 1.37 -8.38
N SER A 183 14.51 1.52 -9.62
CA SER A 183 15.37 1.67 -10.79
C SER A 183 15.89 3.10 -10.99
N GLY A 184 15.38 4.07 -10.22
CA GLY A 184 15.70 5.49 -10.37
C GLY A 184 14.98 6.19 -11.52
N ARG A 185 14.06 5.52 -12.22
CA ARG A 185 13.23 6.16 -13.27
C ARG A 185 12.17 7.09 -12.71
N MET A 186 11.75 6.90 -11.46
CA MET A 186 10.91 7.86 -10.74
C MET A 186 11.74 8.66 -9.75
N SER A 187 11.69 9.98 -9.87
CA SER A 187 12.34 10.93 -8.98
C SER A 187 11.33 11.59 -8.03
N PRO A 188 11.77 12.26 -6.95
CA PRO A 188 10.86 12.99 -6.08
C PRO A 188 10.01 14.06 -6.77
N CYS A 189 10.53 14.73 -7.80
CA CYS A 189 9.74 15.69 -8.58
C CYS A 189 8.72 14.99 -9.49
N GLY A 190 9.13 13.91 -10.18
CA GLY A 190 8.23 13.10 -11.01
C GLY A 190 7.09 12.48 -10.20
N GLY A 191 7.41 11.89 -9.04
CA GLY A 191 6.44 11.32 -8.12
C GLY A 191 5.39 12.30 -7.61
N ARG A 192 5.80 13.53 -7.22
CA ARG A 192 4.87 14.60 -6.83
C ARG A 192 3.98 15.07 -7.99
N ALA A 193 4.44 14.97 -9.23
CA ALA A 193 3.69 15.37 -10.41
C ALA A 193 2.80 14.24 -10.97
N PHE A 194 3.02 12.99 -10.55
CA PHE A 194 2.47 11.79 -11.19
C PHE A 194 0.94 11.78 -11.33
N PHE A 195 0.22 12.27 -10.31
CA PHE A 195 -1.24 12.36 -10.31
C PHE A 195 -1.80 13.75 -10.62
N ARG A 196 -0.95 14.72 -11.03
CA ARG A 196 -1.36 16.13 -11.19
C ARG A 196 -2.50 16.30 -12.21
N ALA A 197 -2.47 15.52 -13.29
CA ALA A 197 -3.50 15.57 -14.34
C ALA A 197 -4.78 14.81 -13.98
N SER A 198 -4.80 14.09 -12.84
CA SER A 198 -5.93 13.23 -12.45
C SER A 198 -6.95 13.92 -11.53
N GLY A 199 -6.72 15.19 -11.15
CA GLY A 199 -7.62 15.90 -10.24
C GLY A 199 -7.76 15.20 -8.89
N ASP A 200 -9.01 15.08 -8.40
CA ASP A 200 -9.29 14.38 -7.15
C ASP A 200 -9.43 12.87 -7.35
N LEU A 201 -8.49 12.09 -6.79
CA LEU A 201 -8.48 10.63 -6.91
C LEU A 201 -9.65 9.96 -6.16
N HIS A 202 -10.27 10.62 -5.18
CA HIS A 202 -11.40 10.05 -4.43
C HIS A 202 -12.65 9.85 -5.30
N THR A 203 -12.72 10.51 -6.46
CA THR A 203 -13.83 10.28 -7.41
C THR A 203 -13.67 8.99 -8.21
N ALA A 204 -12.48 8.38 -8.17
CA ALA A 204 -12.14 7.21 -8.99
C ALA A 204 -11.87 5.96 -8.16
N THR A 205 -11.42 6.08 -6.91
CA THR A 205 -11.12 4.93 -6.04
C THR A 205 -11.40 5.20 -4.57
N THR A 206 -11.20 4.20 -3.72
CA THR A 206 -11.48 4.29 -2.29
C THR A 206 -10.48 5.18 -1.55
N GLN A 207 -10.90 5.73 -0.41
CA GLN A 207 -10.05 6.49 0.50
C GLN A 207 -8.75 5.75 0.89
N VAL A 208 -8.83 4.42 1.03
CA VAL A 208 -7.67 3.59 1.41
C VAL A 208 -6.67 3.56 0.28
N SER A 209 -7.13 3.31 -0.95
CA SER A 209 -6.27 3.28 -2.12
C SER A 209 -5.64 4.64 -2.42
N VAL A 210 -6.41 5.73 -2.33
CA VAL A 210 -5.88 7.10 -2.51
C VAL A 210 -4.67 7.36 -1.59
N ASN A 211 -4.75 6.96 -0.32
CA ASN A 211 -3.64 7.12 0.60
C ASN A 211 -2.41 6.29 0.18
N TYR A 212 -2.59 5.02 -0.18
CA TYR A 212 -1.48 4.18 -0.64
C TYR A 212 -0.84 4.68 -1.93
N LEU A 213 -1.64 5.13 -2.91
CA LEU A 213 -1.17 5.71 -4.16
C LEU A 213 -0.35 6.99 -3.93
N ARG A 214 -0.82 7.89 -3.06
CA ARG A 214 -0.08 9.11 -2.67
C ARG A 214 1.23 8.78 -1.97
N TYR A 215 1.24 7.81 -1.04
CA TYR A 215 2.48 7.40 -0.42
C TYR A 215 3.46 6.78 -1.42
N ALA A 216 2.98 5.92 -2.31
CA ALA A 216 3.78 5.26 -3.33
C ALA A 216 4.38 6.26 -4.33
N SER A 217 3.61 7.29 -4.73
CA SER A 217 4.13 8.35 -5.60
C SER A 217 5.23 9.17 -4.93
N GLU A 218 5.26 9.23 -3.61
CA GLU A 218 6.33 9.88 -2.84
C GLU A 218 7.46 8.92 -2.39
N GLY A 219 7.48 7.70 -2.94
CA GLY A 219 8.52 6.70 -2.69
C GLY A 219 8.40 6.03 -1.32
N ARG A 220 7.20 5.99 -0.74
CA ARG A 220 6.91 5.33 0.54
C ARG A 220 6.01 4.13 0.33
N PHE A 221 6.41 2.98 0.88
CA PHE A 221 5.74 1.71 0.63
C PHE A 221 5.55 0.94 1.93
N ALA A 222 4.51 0.12 2.01
CA ALA A 222 4.30 -0.73 3.17
C ALA A 222 5.51 -1.66 3.40
N SER A 223 5.78 -2.03 4.65
CA SER A 223 6.97 -2.80 5.00
C SER A 223 7.13 -4.12 4.23
N PRO A 224 6.09 -4.87 3.83
CA PRO A 224 6.28 -6.07 3.02
C PRO A 224 6.86 -5.76 1.62
N LEU A 225 6.40 -4.68 0.97
CA LEU A 225 6.98 -4.19 -0.29
C LEU A 225 8.43 -3.75 -0.09
N MET A 226 8.74 -3.13 1.05
CA MET A 226 10.12 -2.76 1.39
C MET A 226 11.01 -3.99 1.54
N HIS A 227 10.56 -5.01 2.28
CA HIS A 227 11.29 -6.26 2.43
C HIS A 227 11.50 -6.96 1.09
N PHE A 228 10.48 -7.01 0.23
CA PHE A 228 10.58 -7.50 -1.13
C PHE A 228 11.65 -6.75 -1.94
N ALA A 229 11.61 -5.41 -1.95
CA ALA A 229 12.60 -4.60 -2.66
C ALA A 229 14.04 -4.86 -2.14
N TYR A 230 14.24 -4.93 -0.83
CA TYR A 230 15.57 -5.22 -0.27
C TYR A 230 16.03 -6.65 -0.56
N ALA A 231 15.15 -7.64 -0.46
CA ALA A 231 15.46 -9.04 -0.78
C ALA A 231 15.91 -9.19 -2.25
N LEU A 232 15.16 -8.55 -3.15
CA LEU A 232 15.49 -8.53 -4.57
C LEU A 232 16.79 -7.76 -4.84
N GLN A 233 17.09 -6.66 -4.14
CA GLN A 233 18.36 -5.94 -4.29
C GLN A 233 19.56 -6.79 -3.86
N ARG A 234 19.41 -7.54 -2.77
CA ARG A 234 20.49 -8.35 -2.18
C ARG A 234 20.65 -9.71 -2.85
N GLY A 235 19.68 -10.13 -3.67
CA GLY A 235 19.63 -11.49 -4.23
C GLY A 235 19.53 -12.57 -3.13
N ARG A 236 18.87 -12.27 -2.01
CA ARG A 236 18.78 -13.17 -0.85
C ARG A 236 17.39 -13.12 -0.24
N ARG A 237 16.87 -14.29 0.13
CA ARG A 237 15.53 -14.46 0.74
C ARG A 237 14.42 -13.85 -0.10
N LEU A 238 14.51 -14.01 -1.43
CA LEU A 238 13.52 -13.45 -2.35
C LEU A 238 12.20 -14.24 -2.31
N GLU A 239 12.26 -15.58 -2.30
CA GLU A 239 11.10 -16.47 -2.23
C GLU A 239 10.24 -16.15 -1.00
N PRO A 240 10.78 -16.11 0.24
CA PRO A 240 9.97 -15.77 1.41
C PRO A 240 9.42 -14.33 1.37
N ALA A 241 10.11 -13.41 0.68
CA ALA A 241 9.64 -12.04 0.54
C ALA A 241 8.47 -11.94 -0.45
N VAL A 242 8.50 -12.73 -1.54
CA VAL A 242 7.38 -12.88 -2.47
C VAL A 242 6.19 -13.54 -1.78
N GLU A 243 6.40 -14.63 -1.03
CA GLU A 243 5.33 -15.29 -0.26
C GLU A 243 4.68 -14.33 0.76
N ALA A 244 5.49 -13.54 1.47
CA ALA A 244 4.97 -12.54 2.40
C ALA A 244 4.19 -11.42 1.69
N LEU A 245 4.58 -11.05 0.47
CA LEU A 245 3.85 -10.09 -0.36
C LEU A 245 2.52 -10.68 -0.83
N LEU A 246 2.51 -11.91 -1.33
CA LEU A 246 1.30 -12.61 -1.80
C LEU A 246 0.30 -12.88 -0.66
N ALA A 247 0.78 -13.03 0.58
CA ALA A 247 -0.07 -13.19 1.76
C ALA A 247 -0.79 -11.89 2.22
N MET A 248 -0.58 -10.77 1.53
CA MET A 248 -1.26 -9.50 1.80
C MET A 248 -2.61 -9.40 1.09
N GLY A 249 -3.65 -9.04 1.84
CA GLY A 249 -4.99 -8.89 1.27
C GLY A 249 -5.54 -10.21 0.73
N HIS A 250 -6.59 -10.13 -0.08
CA HIS A 250 -7.11 -11.31 -0.80
C HIS A 250 -6.38 -11.49 -2.13
N THR A 251 -6.34 -10.45 -2.98
CA THR A 251 -5.62 -10.45 -4.26
C THR A 251 -4.55 -9.36 -4.37
N SER A 252 -4.54 -8.39 -3.44
CA SER A 252 -3.67 -7.20 -3.50
C SER A 252 -2.18 -7.51 -3.59
N GLY A 253 -1.72 -8.55 -2.89
CA GLY A 253 -0.35 -9.03 -3.01
C GLY A 253 0.03 -9.45 -4.43
N ALA A 254 -0.88 -10.19 -5.08
CA ALA A 254 -0.71 -10.67 -6.45
C ALA A 254 -0.79 -9.53 -7.47
N ASP A 255 -1.78 -8.66 -7.34
CA ASP A 255 -1.94 -7.46 -8.19
C ASP A 255 -0.72 -6.54 -8.09
N THR A 256 -0.20 -6.31 -6.88
CA THR A 256 1.04 -5.53 -6.66
C THR A 256 2.26 -6.17 -7.32
N LEU A 257 2.43 -7.49 -7.18
CA LEU A 257 3.54 -8.22 -7.77
C LEU A 257 3.48 -8.19 -9.31
N LEU A 258 2.29 -8.35 -9.88
CA LEU A 258 2.06 -8.25 -11.32
C LEU A 258 2.37 -6.84 -11.83
N GLY A 259 1.94 -5.78 -11.14
CA GLY A 259 2.31 -4.41 -11.47
C GLY A 259 3.83 -4.18 -11.46
N PHE A 260 4.53 -4.68 -10.42
CA PHE A 260 5.99 -4.62 -10.36
C PHE A 260 6.63 -5.34 -11.55
N TRP A 261 6.16 -6.54 -11.88
CA TRP A 261 6.62 -7.33 -13.02
C TRP A 261 6.44 -6.61 -14.35
N LEU A 262 5.29 -5.99 -14.58
CA LEU A 262 5.01 -5.27 -15.83
C LEU A 262 5.92 -4.04 -15.98
N ALA A 263 6.16 -3.30 -14.90
CA ALA A 263 7.01 -2.10 -14.93
C ALA A 263 8.50 -2.41 -15.10
N GLN A 264 9.04 -3.48 -14.51
CA GLN A 264 10.46 -3.80 -14.69
C GLN A 264 10.82 -4.11 -16.15
N HIS A 265 9.85 -4.51 -16.99
CA HIS A 265 10.04 -4.72 -18.44
C HIS A 265 9.83 -3.45 -19.26
N LEU A 266 9.61 -2.29 -18.63
CA LEU A 266 9.53 -0.98 -19.27
C LEU A 266 10.75 -0.11 -18.97
N ILE A 267 11.53 -0.47 -17.95
CA ILE A 267 12.55 0.35 -17.33
C ILE A 267 13.93 -0.15 -17.73
#